data_AF-A0A1M3NSW8-F1
#
_entry.id   AF-A0A1M3NSW8-F1
#
_cell.length_a   1.000
_cell.length_b   1.000
_cell.length_c   1.000
_cell.angle_alpha   90.00
_cell.angle_beta   90.00
_cell.angle_gamma   90.00
#
_symmetry.space_group_name_H-M   'P 1'
#
loop_
_entity.id
_entity.type
_entity.pdbx_description
1 polymer ?
#
loop_
_entity_poly.entity_id
_entity_poly.type
_entity_poly.pdbx_seq_one_letter_code
_entity_poly.pdbx_strand_id
1 'polypeptide(L)'
;MQTIPIFDARAVGVVGHLAAEREAALALRREAVGWLPPWVRPLAPAVEAANRWWLRRNRSPYRDEIFEMARILGEPGLVSINVSYEWGCTTLGVSPDGGRPPLLLRTLDWPFPGLGRGVQVVRMEGRAGEYWNVAWPGAAGVLTAMAPGRFAAALNQAPMRRRASGEWSRVADFALNGARAFFGVRAMPGMHLLRLAFEKAKDVPEAVDLLARTPIARPCIFTLVGCAEGEIVVIEKTETAARVLQQPGATANAFRPGFHAGLWEARPCACSFADAPANNLARGRLLDELAARSSAPFDWLLPPVLNGFTRLAVEAAPAAGLLRVRGYEPEPAGGVRQATRDFDLSDALLA
;
A
#
# COMPACT_ATOMS: atom_id res chain seq x y z
N MET A 1 5.64 -24.25 1.98
CA MET A 1 5.28 -22.82 1.94
C MET A 1 5.64 -22.21 3.28
N GLN A 2 6.19 -21.00 3.28
CA GLN A 2 6.70 -20.32 4.48
C GLN A 2 5.54 -19.76 5.32
N THR A 3 5.67 -19.71 6.64
CA THR A 3 4.72 -19.01 7.52
C THR A 3 5.06 -17.52 7.58
N ILE A 4 4.05 -16.66 7.59
CA ILE A 4 4.25 -15.22 7.77
C ILE A 4 4.56 -14.96 9.26
N PRO A 5 5.75 -14.42 9.60
CA PRO A 5 6.10 -14.18 10.99
C PRO A 5 5.40 -12.95 11.54
N ILE A 6 5.19 -12.95 12.86
CA ILE A 6 4.80 -11.77 13.62
C ILE A 6 6.06 -11.15 14.23
N PHE A 7 6.20 -9.83 14.10
CA PHE A 7 7.22 -9.06 14.82
C PHE A 7 6.56 -8.06 15.77
N ASP A 8 6.92 -8.07 17.05
CA ASP A 8 6.43 -7.08 18.01
C ASP A 8 7.36 -5.86 18.07
N ALA A 9 6.93 -4.77 17.44
CA ALA A 9 7.68 -3.53 17.36
C ALA A 9 7.28 -2.50 18.43
N ARG A 10 6.39 -2.81 19.38
CA ARG A 10 5.90 -1.82 20.36
C ARG A 10 7.01 -1.21 21.21
N ALA A 11 7.96 -2.04 21.66
CA ALA A 11 9.07 -1.60 22.49
C ALA A 11 10.26 -1.02 21.70
N VAL A 12 10.44 -1.45 20.45
CA VAL A 12 11.68 -1.19 19.68
C VAL A 12 11.47 -0.38 18.40
N GLY A 13 10.21 -0.14 18.02
CA GLY A 13 9.81 0.54 16.80
C GLY A 13 10.25 -0.18 15.51
N VAL A 14 10.02 0.48 14.37
CA VAL A 14 10.45 -0.03 13.05
C VAL A 14 11.97 -0.07 12.89
N VAL A 15 12.71 0.75 13.66
CA VAL A 15 14.17 0.73 13.69
C VAL A 15 14.68 -0.58 14.29
N GLY A 16 14.13 -0.98 15.44
CA GLY A 16 14.44 -2.26 16.06
C GLY A 16 13.98 -3.46 15.24
N HIS A 17 12.82 -3.34 14.58
CA HIS A 17 12.37 -4.33 13.59
C HIS A 17 13.41 -4.57 12.51
N LEU A 18 13.90 -3.51 11.86
CA LEU A 18 14.96 -3.66 10.87
C LEU A 18 16.26 -4.19 11.47
N ALA A 19 16.64 -3.77 12.68
CA ALA A 19 17.87 -4.24 13.32
C ALA A 19 17.84 -5.76 13.57
N ALA A 20 16.70 -6.27 14.05
CA ALA A 20 16.50 -7.70 14.27
C ALA A 20 16.42 -8.49 12.95
N GLU A 21 15.75 -7.92 11.93
CA GLU A 21 15.45 -8.57 10.65
C GLU A 21 16.36 -8.10 9.51
N ARG A 22 17.58 -7.64 9.84
CA ARG A 22 18.50 -7.00 8.87
C ARG A 22 18.83 -7.91 7.69
N GLU A 23 19.09 -9.20 7.95
CA GLU A 23 19.42 -10.16 6.90
C GLU A 23 18.21 -10.44 5.97
N ALA A 24 17.00 -10.50 6.53
CA ALA A 24 15.78 -10.60 5.74
C ALA A 24 15.58 -9.35 4.86
N ALA A 25 15.83 -8.15 5.41
CA ALA A 25 15.80 -6.90 4.66
C ALA A 25 16.80 -6.88 3.50
N LEU A 26 18.04 -7.34 3.74
CA LEU A 26 19.07 -7.44 2.72
C LEU A 26 18.73 -8.45 1.63
N ALA A 27 18.17 -9.61 2.00
CA ALA A 27 17.70 -10.61 1.05
C ALA A 27 16.58 -10.07 0.16
N LEU A 28 15.58 -9.42 0.77
CA LEU A 28 14.48 -8.81 0.05
C LEU A 28 14.96 -7.71 -0.90
N ARG A 29 15.90 -6.88 -0.43
CA ARG A 29 16.51 -5.84 -1.26
C ARG A 29 17.23 -6.43 -2.48
N ARG A 30 18.05 -7.47 -2.29
CA ARG A 30 18.72 -8.16 -3.42
C ARG A 30 17.70 -8.66 -4.43
N GLU A 31 16.60 -9.21 -3.91
CA GLU A 31 15.36 -9.60 -4.60
C GLU A 31 14.86 -8.51 -5.56
N ALA A 32 14.42 -7.42 -4.95
CA ALA A 32 13.77 -6.29 -5.60
C ALA A 32 14.71 -5.54 -6.56
N VAL A 33 15.97 -5.31 -6.17
CA VAL A 33 16.97 -4.65 -7.03
C VAL A 33 17.38 -5.56 -8.19
N GLY A 34 17.39 -6.89 -7.98
CA GLY A 34 17.65 -7.89 -9.01
C GLY A 34 16.65 -7.84 -10.17
N TRP A 35 15.43 -7.38 -9.93
CA TRP A 35 14.43 -7.17 -10.97
C TRP A 35 14.79 -6.02 -11.94
N LEU A 36 15.56 -5.03 -11.48
CA LEU A 36 15.98 -3.92 -12.34
C LEU A 36 17.01 -4.38 -13.38
N PRO A 37 17.02 -3.75 -14.58
CA PRO A 37 18.05 -4.03 -15.58
C PRO A 37 19.46 -3.86 -15.00
N PRO A 38 20.44 -4.73 -15.36
CA PRO A 38 21.78 -4.69 -14.77
C PRO A 38 22.47 -3.33 -14.85
N TRP A 39 22.21 -2.54 -15.89
CA TRP A 39 22.78 -1.20 -16.07
C TRP A 39 22.10 -0.12 -15.19
N VAL A 40 20.90 -0.37 -14.67
CA VAL A 40 20.20 0.53 -13.73
C VAL A 40 20.68 0.32 -12.30
N ARG A 41 21.02 -0.92 -11.91
CA ARG A 41 21.39 -1.27 -10.52
C ARG A 41 22.51 -0.40 -9.94
N PRO A 42 23.58 -0.03 -10.68
CA PRO A 42 24.63 0.86 -10.19
C PRO A 42 24.15 2.28 -9.84
N LEU A 43 22.96 2.69 -10.30
CA LEU A 43 22.38 4.01 -9.99
C LEU A 43 21.70 4.07 -8.62
N ALA A 44 21.52 2.93 -7.94
CA ALA A 44 20.82 2.87 -6.65
C ALA A 44 21.39 3.83 -5.58
N PRO A 45 22.73 4.00 -5.40
CA PRO A 45 23.28 4.98 -4.47
C PRO A 45 22.90 6.43 -4.81
N ALA A 46 22.89 6.79 -6.10
CA ALA A 46 22.55 8.15 -6.54
C ALA A 46 21.05 8.44 -6.33
N VAL A 47 20.18 7.47 -6.65
CA VAL A 47 18.74 7.55 -6.38
C VAL A 47 18.47 7.68 -4.88
N GLU A 48 19.16 6.87 -4.06
CA GLU A 48 19.06 6.95 -2.61
C GLU A 48 19.51 8.33 -2.08
N ALA A 49 20.60 8.89 -2.59
CA ALA A 49 21.10 10.20 -2.20
C ALA A 49 20.10 11.32 -2.56
N ALA A 50 19.50 11.26 -3.75
CA ALA A 50 18.45 12.18 -4.16
C ALA A 50 17.21 12.07 -3.25
N ASN A 51 16.77 10.84 -2.94
CA ASN A 51 15.64 10.60 -2.03
C ASN A 51 15.95 11.07 -0.60
N ARG A 52 17.18 10.90 -0.11
CA ARG A 52 17.64 11.45 1.17
C ARG A 52 17.57 12.97 1.18
N TRP A 53 18.07 13.61 0.13
CA TRP A 53 17.99 15.07 0.00
C TRP A 53 16.56 15.58 0.02
N TRP A 54 15.67 14.90 -0.72
CA TRP A 54 14.26 15.24 -0.76
C TRP A 54 13.58 15.05 0.60
N LEU A 55 13.79 13.89 1.24
CA LEU A 55 13.18 13.56 2.53
C LEU A 55 13.66 14.49 3.66
N ARG A 56 14.90 15.00 3.61
CA ARG A 56 15.39 16.03 4.56
C ARG A 56 14.56 17.31 4.55
N ARG A 57 14.01 17.67 3.39
CA ARG A 57 13.17 18.87 3.20
C ARG A 57 11.69 18.60 3.47
N ASN A 58 11.33 17.34 3.67
CA ASN A 58 9.97 16.88 3.87
C ASN A 58 9.51 17.08 5.32
N ARG A 59 8.21 17.19 5.54
CA ARG A 59 7.55 17.32 6.85
C ARG A 59 7.14 15.96 7.45
N SER A 60 7.71 14.87 6.98
CA SER A 60 7.42 13.55 7.53
C SER A 60 7.99 13.41 8.94
N PRO A 61 7.19 12.96 9.94
CA PRO A 61 7.68 12.74 11.29
C PRO A 61 8.62 11.54 11.40
N TYR A 62 8.61 10.63 10.41
CA TYR A 62 9.38 9.38 10.43
C TYR A 62 10.74 9.48 9.71
N ARG A 63 11.15 10.69 9.30
CA ARG A 63 12.41 10.91 8.58
C ARG A 63 13.61 10.32 9.32
N ASP A 64 13.69 10.58 10.62
CA ASP A 64 14.87 10.22 11.41
C ASP A 64 14.95 8.70 11.62
N GLU A 65 13.80 8.03 11.85
CA GLU A 65 13.70 6.56 11.86
C GLU A 65 14.17 5.96 10.53
N ILE A 66 13.73 6.52 9.39
CA ILE A 66 14.12 6.04 8.06
C ILE A 66 15.62 6.19 7.83
N PHE A 67 16.22 7.31 8.24
CA PHE A 67 17.66 7.52 8.10
C PHE A 67 18.48 6.61 9.00
N GLU A 68 18.00 6.35 10.21
CA GLU A 68 18.65 5.41 11.11
C GLU A 68 18.54 3.98 10.59
N MET A 69 17.37 3.57 10.12
CA MET A 69 17.20 2.30 9.42
C MET A 69 18.16 2.16 8.24
N ALA A 70 18.34 3.22 7.46
CA ALA A 70 19.18 3.16 6.28
C ALA A 70 20.67 3.07 6.66
N ARG A 71 21.05 3.63 7.82
CA ARG A 71 22.38 3.46 8.42
C ARG A 71 22.60 2.01 8.89
N ILE A 72 21.61 1.41 9.55
CA ILE A 72 21.66 0.02 10.02
C ILE A 72 21.74 -0.98 8.86
N LEU A 73 20.92 -0.79 7.82
CA LEU A 73 20.97 -1.66 6.63
C LEU A 73 22.35 -1.61 5.98
N GLY A 74 22.93 -0.41 5.87
CA GLY A 74 24.25 -0.20 5.27
C GLY A 74 24.28 -0.29 3.75
N GLU A 75 23.10 -0.36 3.11
CA GLU A 75 22.95 -0.55 1.67
C GLU A 75 21.94 0.47 1.07
N PRO A 76 22.16 0.97 -0.16
CA PRO A 76 21.23 1.89 -0.83
C PRO A 76 19.84 1.29 -1.08
N GLY A 77 18.80 2.11 -1.03
CA GLY A 77 17.44 1.73 -1.42
C GLY A 77 16.41 1.81 -0.30
N LEU A 78 16.85 1.88 0.97
CA LEU A 78 15.92 1.89 2.09
C LEU A 78 15.13 3.20 2.20
N VAL A 79 15.76 4.35 1.96
CA VAL A 79 15.01 5.62 1.88
C VAL A 79 14.09 5.58 0.66
N SER A 80 14.56 5.00 -0.45
CA SER A 80 13.80 4.92 -1.70
C SER A 80 12.48 4.15 -1.56
N ILE A 81 12.46 2.99 -0.89
CA ILE A 81 11.22 2.23 -0.66
C ILE A 81 10.24 2.96 0.28
N ASN A 82 10.73 3.83 1.15
CA ASN A 82 9.90 4.62 2.08
C ASN A 82 9.34 5.91 1.46
N VAL A 83 9.72 6.22 0.23
CA VAL A 83 9.19 7.37 -0.52
C VAL A 83 8.55 6.94 -1.85
N SER A 84 8.49 5.63 -2.11
CA SER A 84 7.99 5.03 -3.34
C SER A 84 6.86 4.05 -3.05
N TYR A 85 5.62 4.45 -3.30
CA TYR A 85 4.41 3.63 -3.10
C TYR A 85 3.57 3.51 -4.38
N GLU A 86 4.12 3.91 -5.52
CA GLU A 86 3.38 4.15 -6.75
C GLU A 86 3.32 2.93 -7.70
N TRP A 87 2.66 1.86 -7.27
CA TRP A 87 2.41 0.65 -8.08
C TRP A 87 0.96 0.15 -7.97
N GLY A 88 0.65 -0.93 -8.71
CA GLY A 88 -0.70 -1.50 -8.84
C GLY A 88 -1.29 -2.00 -7.53
N CYS A 89 -2.60 -1.81 -7.35
CA CYS A 89 -3.38 -2.30 -6.20
C CYS A 89 -4.86 -2.46 -6.60
N THR A 90 -5.59 -3.36 -5.93
CA THR A 90 -7.07 -3.40 -5.95
C THR A 90 -7.56 -3.50 -4.51
N THR A 91 -8.53 -2.69 -4.12
CA THR A 91 -9.05 -2.67 -2.74
C THR A 91 -10.57 -2.51 -2.74
N LEU A 92 -11.26 -3.23 -1.87
CA LEU A 92 -12.70 -3.11 -1.62
C LEU A 92 -12.96 -3.10 -0.11
N GLY A 93 -13.84 -2.23 0.36
CA GLY A 93 -14.55 -2.43 1.62
C GLY A 93 -15.93 -2.99 1.31
N VAL A 94 -16.31 -4.10 1.91
CA VAL A 94 -17.58 -4.79 1.66
C VAL A 94 -18.24 -5.13 2.99
N SER A 95 -19.53 -4.86 3.13
CA SER A 95 -20.31 -5.39 4.24
C SER A 95 -20.79 -6.78 3.85
N PRO A 96 -20.44 -7.84 4.60
CA PRO A 96 -21.04 -9.16 4.39
C PRO A 96 -22.56 -9.09 4.59
N ASP A 97 -23.29 -10.01 3.96
CA ASP A 97 -24.75 -10.08 4.10
C ASP A 97 -25.21 -10.10 5.57
N GLY A 98 -26.36 -9.47 5.82
CA GLY A 98 -26.99 -9.44 7.14
C GLY A 98 -26.49 -8.33 8.08
N GLY A 99 -26.04 -7.20 7.54
CA GLY A 99 -25.70 -6.00 8.31
C GLY A 99 -24.44 -6.13 9.17
N ARG A 100 -23.54 -7.05 8.81
CA ARG A 100 -22.30 -7.26 9.56
C ARG A 100 -21.32 -6.10 9.33
N PRO A 101 -20.43 -5.82 10.31
CA PRO A 101 -19.34 -4.88 10.11
C PRO A 101 -18.51 -5.20 8.87
N PRO A 102 -17.98 -4.17 8.18
CA PRO A 102 -17.32 -4.33 6.91
C PRO A 102 -15.97 -5.06 6.99
N LEU A 103 -15.65 -5.75 5.90
CA LEU A 103 -14.39 -6.42 5.60
C LEU A 103 -13.63 -5.62 4.54
N LEU A 104 -12.34 -5.41 4.76
CA LEU A 104 -11.41 -4.88 3.77
C LEU A 104 -10.78 -6.04 2.99
N LEU A 105 -10.93 -6.04 1.67
CA LEU A 105 -10.25 -6.95 0.74
C LEU A 105 -9.23 -6.17 -0.08
N ARG A 106 -8.01 -6.71 -0.24
CA ARG A 106 -6.95 -5.99 -0.96
C ARG A 106 -5.94 -6.88 -1.65
N THR A 107 -5.57 -6.54 -2.88
CA THR A 107 -4.31 -6.95 -3.52
C THR A 107 -3.30 -5.80 -3.58
N LEU A 108 -2.01 -6.16 -3.46
CA LEU A 108 -0.88 -5.30 -3.80
C LEU A 108 -0.10 -5.96 -4.95
N ASP A 109 0.01 -5.22 -6.05
CA ASP A 109 0.43 -5.72 -7.37
C ASP A 109 1.71 -5.02 -7.83
N TRP A 110 2.85 -5.50 -7.33
CA TRP A 110 4.17 -4.90 -7.52
C TRP A 110 5.09 -5.87 -8.26
N PRO A 111 5.93 -5.39 -9.18
CA PRO A 111 6.73 -6.29 -10.03
C PRO A 111 7.86 -6.98 -9.25
N PHE A 112 8.24 -6.47 -8.09
CA PHE A 112 9.41 -6.93 -7.34
C PHE A 112 9.22 -8.32 -6.75
N PRO A 113 10.06 -9.31 -7.13
CA PRO A 113 10.11 -10.60 -6.46
C PRO A 113 10.54 -10.45 -5.00
N GLY A 114 10.22 -11.43 -4.17
CA GLY A 114 10.62 -11.45 -2.76
C GLY A 114 9.57 -10.87 -1.83
N LEU A 115 8.77 -9.92 -2.30
CA LEU A 115 7.78 -9.24 -1.45
C LEU A 115 6.73 -10.20 -0.89
N GLY A 116 6.31 -11.20 -1.65
CA GLY A 116 5.30 -12.14 -1.16
C GLY A 116 5.85 -13.09 -0.10
N ARG A 117 7.04 -13.66 -0.32
CA ARG A 117 7.67 -14.54 0.68
C ARG A 117 8.20 -13.79 1.91
N GLY A 118 8.62 -12.54 1.72
CA GLY A 118 9.27 -11.72 2.75
C GLY A 118 8.31 -10.91 3.61
N VAL A 119 7.00 -11.00 3.37
CA VAL A 119 6.00 -10.26 4.15
C VAL A 119 6.03 -10.70 5.62
N GLN A 120 5.82 -9.74 6.51
CA GLN A 120 5.68 -9.93 7.96
C GLN A 120 4.46 -9.16 8.47
N VAL A 121 3.90 -9.61 9.58
CA VAL A 121 2.87 -8.87 10.32
C VAL A 121 3.52 -8.22 11.52
N VAL A 122 3.57 -6.89 11.54
CA VAL A 122 4.27 -6.11 12.56
C VAL A 122 3.27 -5.51 13.53
N ARG A 123 3.32 -5.92 14.80
CA ARG A 123 2.53 -5.32 15.87
C ARG A 123 3.15 -3.98 16.24
N MET A 124 2.36 -2.93 16.13
CA MET A 124 2.76 -1.54 16.34
C MET A 124 1.83 -0.92 17.40
N GLU A 125 2.28 0.17 18.01
CA GLU A 125 1.48 0.96 18.94
C GLU A 125 1.68 2.45 18.67
N GLY A 126 0.59 3.19 18.73
CA GLY A 126 0.60 4.65 18.73
C GLY A 126 -0.30 5.19 19.83
N ARG A 127 -0.48 6.51 19.86
CA ARG A 127 -1.30 7.20 20.86
C ARG A 127 -2.76 6.72 20.92
N ALA A 128 -3.32 6.28 19.78
CA ALA A 128 -4.67 5.73 19.70
C ALA A 128 -4.76 4.23 20.01
N GLY A 129 -3.64 3.61 20.40
CA GLY A 129 -3.54 2.19 20.73
C GLY A 129 -2.83 1.37 19.66
N GLU A 130 -2.92 0.06 19.83
CA GLU A 130 -2.23 -0.92 19.00
C GLU A 130 -2.84 -1.07 17.60
N TYR A 131 -2.02 -1.53 16.66
CA TYR A 131 -2.43 -1.92 15.32
C TYR A 131 -1.44 -2.92 14.70
N TRP A 132 -1.88 -3.62 13.67
CA TRP A 132 -1.12 -4.66 12.97
C TRP A 132 -0.84 -4.21 11.55
N ASN A 133 0.43 -3.96 11.24
CA ASN A 133 0.90 -3.51 9.94
C ASN A 133 1.36 -4.71 9.09
N VAL A 134 0.82 -4.87 7.89
CA VAL A 134 1.30 -5.89 6.95
C VAL A 134 2.44 -5.27 6.14
N ALA A 135 3.68 -5.66 6.45
CA ALA A 135 4.86 -4.90 6.06
C ALA A 135 6.08 -5.79 5.80
N TRP A 136 7.24 -5.14 5.66
CA TRP A 136 8.55 -5.77 5.46
C TRP A 136 9.58 -5.07 6.35
N PRO A 137 10.65 -5.77 6.78
CA PRO A 137 11.80 -5.15 7.41
C PRO A 137 12.31 -3.95 6.61
N GLY A 138 12.38 -2.79 7.25
CA GLY A 138 12.80 -1.53 6.63
C GLY A 138 11.68 -0.64 6.08
N ALA A 139 10.41 -1.07 6.16
CA ALA A 139 9.26 -0.23 5.85
C ALA A 139 8.81 0.59 7.08
N ALA A 140 8.95 1.92 7.00
CA ALA A 140 8.51 2.85 8.02
C ALA A 140 7.03 3.24 7.89
N GLY A 141 6.45 3.18 6.69
CA GLY A 141 5.06 3.57 6.44
C GLY A 141 4.07 2.41 6.57
N VAL A 142 2.78 2.72 6.36
CA VAL A 142 1.70 1.75 6.26
C VAL A 142 1.15 1.75 4.83
N LEU A 143 1.02 0.57 4.24
CA LEU A 143 0.30 0.35 2.97
C LEU A 143 -1.03 -0.39 3.20
N THR A 144 -1.04 -1.30 4.17
CA THR A 144 -2.22 -2.03 4.64
C THR A 144 -2.05 -2.33 6.12
N ALA A 145 -3.04 -2.01 6.95
CA ALA A 145 -3.02 -2.36 8.37
C ALA A 145 -4.44 -2.51 8.93
N MET A 146 -4.52 -3.11 10.12
CA MET A 146 -5.75 -3.29 10.87
C MET A 146 -5.53 -2.94 12.34
N ALA A 147 -6.39 -2.08 12.88
CA ALA A 147 -6.45 -1.75 14.30
C ALA A 147 -7.75 -2.35 14.88
N PRO A 148 -7.65 -3.38 15.74
CA PRO A 148 -8.83 -4.01 16.32
C PRO A 148 -9.70 -3.00 17.06
N GLY A 149 -11.02 -3.06 16.84
CA GLY A 149 -11.99 -2.15 17.44
C GLY A 149 -11.95 -0.71 16.93
N ARG A 150 -11.10 -0.37 15.93
CA ARG A 150 -11.03 0.97 15.33
C ARG A 150 -11.34 0.95 13.84
N PHE A 151 -10.37 0.54 13.02
CA PHE A 151 -10.51 0.50 11.57
C PHE A 151 -9.43 -0.37 10.92
N ALA A 152 -9.68 -0.83 9.70
CA ALA A 152 -8.66 -1.33 8.79
C ALA A 152 -8.57 -0.41 7.57
N ALA A 153 -7.38 -0.25 7.01
CA ALA A 153 -7.18 0.68 5.91
C ALA A 153 -6.04 0.28 4.98
N ALA A 154 -6.12 0.82 3.77
CA ALA A 154 -5.26 0.49 2.65
C ALA A 154 -4.98 1.71 1.76
N LEU A 155 -3.79 1.73 1.14
CA LEU A 155 -3.34 2.78 0.21
C LEU A 155 -3.18 2.24 -1.21
N ASN A 156 -3.91 2.77 -2.19
CA ASN A 156 -3.68 2.52 -3.61
C ASN A 156 -2.96 3.71 -4.27
N GLN A 157 -2.13 3.41 -5.27
CA GLN A 157 -1.59 4.45 -6.15
C GLN A 157 -2.71 5.13 -6.93
N ALA A 158 -2.72 6.47 -6.95
CA ALA A 158 -3.63 7.27 -7.75
C ALA A 158 -3.23 7.34 -9.25
N PRO A 159 -4.15 7.74 -10.15
CA PRO A 159 -3.84 7.99 -11.55
C PRO A 159 -2.76 9.07 -11.72
N MET A 160 -2.13 9.09 -12.89
CA MET A 160 -1.16 10.11 -13.26
C MET A 160 -1.86 11.38 -13.74
N ARG A 161 -1.44 12.53 -13.23
CA ARG A 161 -1.84 13.82 -13.78
C ARG A 161 -1.21 14.01 -15.17
N ARG A 162 -2.03 14.33 -16.17
CA ARG A 162 -1.63 14.60 -17.55
C ARG A 162 -1.80 16.08 -17.88
N ARG A 163 -0.93 16.61 -18.73
CA ARG A 163 -1.03 17.99 -19.26
C ARG A 163 -1.67 18.03 -20.64
N ALA A 164 -1.50 16.97 -21.42
CA ALA A 164 -2.10 16.80 -22.75
C ALA A 164 -2.38 15.31 -23.01
N SER A 165 -3.26 15.03 -23.97
CA SER A 165 -3.44 13.69 -24.53
C SER A 165 -2.25 13.29 -25.41
N GLY A 166 -2.09 11.98 -25.70
CA GLY A 166 -1.03 11.43 -26.56
C GLY A 166 0.12 10.72 -25.83
N GLU A 167 0.92 9.94 -26.53
CA GLU A 167 1.96 9.10 -25.90
C GLU A 167 3.22 9.87 -25.51
N TRP A 168 3.70 10.76 -26.38
CA TRP A 168 4.89 11.57 -26.13
C TRP A 168 4.74 12.49 -24.91
N SER A 169 3.54 13.06 -24.71
CA SER A 169 3.25 13.89 -23.54
C SER A 169 3.30 13.08 -22.23
N ARG A 170 3.16 11.75 -22.28
CA ARG A 170 3.27 10.88 -21.09
C ARG A 170 4.66 10.94 -20.47
N VAL A 171 5.71 10.85 -21.29
CA VAL A 171 7.11 10.90 -20.82
C VAL A 171 7.40 12.25 -20.18
N ALA A 172 6.99 13.34 -20.84
CA ALA A 172 7.09 14.68 -20.29
C ALA A 172 6.29 14.82 -18.98
N ASP A 173 5.08 14.25 -18.91
CA ASP A 173 4.24 14.30 -17.71
C ASP A 173 4.88 13.56 -16.53
N PHE A 174 5.50 12.40 -16.76
CA PHE A 174 6.28 11.70 -15.73
C PHE A 174 7.41 12.60 -15.19
N ALA A 175 8.21 13.17 -16.08
CA ALA A 175 9.33 14.02 -15.70
C ALA A 175 8.86 15.27 -14.94
N LEU A 176 7.84 15.96 -15.42
CA LEU A 176 7.31 17.18 -14.82
C LEU A 176 6.60 16.90 -13.48
N ASN A 177 5.89 15.78 -13.35
CA ASN A 177 5.29 15.37 -12.08
C ASN A 177 6.38 14.97 -11.06
N GLY A 178 7.44 14.30 -11.51
CA GLY A 178 8.64 14.01 -10.72
C GLY A 178 9.34 15.28 -10.25
N ALA A 179 9.63 16.20 -11.16
CA ALA A 179 10.28 17.48 -10.87
C ALA A 179 9.46 18.34 -9.89
N ARG A 180 8.13 18.42 -10.07
CA ARG A 180 7.24 19.12 -9.14
C ARG A 180 7.34 18.53 -7.74
N ALA A 181 7.24 17.20 -7.62
CA ALA A 181 7.36 16.52 -6.32
C ALA A 181 8.73 16.76 -5.68
N PHE A 182 9.80 16.61 -6.47
CA PHE A 182 11.17 16.70 -6.01
C PHE A 182 11.59 18.12 -5.58
N PHE A 183 11.25 19.14 -6.36
CA PHE A 183 11.68 20.52 -6.08
C PHE A 183 10.68 21.31 -5.24
N GLY A 184 9.37 21.07 -5.43
CA GLY A 184 8.31 21.93 -4.91
C GLY A 184 7.51 21.37 -3.73
N VAL A 185 7.46 20.05 -3.55
CA VAL A 185 6.59 19.43 -2.53
C VAL A 185 7.39 19.03 -1.28
N ARG A 186 6.92 19.48 -0.13
CA ARG A 186 7.49 19.16 1.21
C ARG A 186 6.55 18.31 2.07
N ALA A 187 5.38 17.96 1.55
CA ALA A 187 4.39 17.15 2.26
C ALA A 187 4.81 15.68 2.32
N MET A 188 4.40 14.94 3.36
CA MET A 188 4.84 13.55 3.56
C MET A 188 4.26 12.57 2.54
N PRO A 189 4.96 11.46 2.25
CA PRO A 189 4.39 10.33 1.51
C PRO A 189 3.04 9.86 2.05
N GLY A 190 2.13 9.42 1.17
CA GLY A 190 0.82 8.91 1.59
C GLY A 190 0.90 7.75 2.58
N MET A 191 1.89 6.86 2.43
CA MET A 191 2.11 5.74 3.36
C MET A 191 2.53 6.19 4.77
N HIS A 192 3.20 7.35 4.89
CA HIS A 192 3.52 7.96 6.18
C HIS A 192 2.27 8.57 6.79
N LEU A 193 1.44 9.25 5.98
CA LEU A 193 0.18 9.77 6.44
C LEU A 193 -0.77 8.65 6.91
N LEU A 194 -0.80 7.50 6.23
CA LEU A 194 -1.59 6.35 6.67
C LEU A 194 -1.08 5.79 8.00
N ARG A 195 0.25 5.66 8.19
CA ARG A 195 0.81 5.31 9.50
C ARG A 195 0.35 6.29 10.58
N LEU A 196 0.40 7.59 10.30
CA LEU A 196 -0.01 8.63 11.25
C LEU A 196 -1.49 8.50 11.65
N ALA A 197 -2.36 8.08 10.72
CA ALA A 197 -3.75 7.78 11.03
C ALA A 197 -3.88 6.61 12.00
N PHE A 198 -3.18 5.49 11.77
CA PHE A 198 -3.17 4.37 12.71
C PHE A 198 -2.62 4.73 14.09
N GLU A 199 -1.63 5.61 14.15
CA GLU A 199 -1.04 6.05 15.42
C GLU A 199 -1.95 7.02 16.20
N LYS A 200 -2.80 7.82 15.53
CA LYS A 200 -3.50 8.95 16.18
C LYS A 200 -5.03 8.90 16.15
N ALA A 201 -5.64 8.31 15.14
CA ALA A 201 -7.09 8.31 14.99
C ALA A 201 -7.71 7.17 15.80
N LYS A 202 -8.74 7.50 16.57
CA LYS A 202 -9.46 6.54 17.40
C LYS A 202 -10.53 5.76 16.64
N ASP A 203 -11.02 6.33 15.55
CA ASP A 203 -12.13 5.79 14.77
C ASP A 203 -12.02 6.21 13.29
N VAL A 204 -12.98 5.73 12.47
CA VAL A 204 -13.04 6.07 11.05
C VAL A 204 -13.22 7.57 10.81
N PRO A 205 -14.12 8.31 11.49
CA PRO A 205 -14.25 9.75 11.32
C PRO A 205 -12.94 10.53 11.54
N GLU A 206 -12.22 10.28 12.65
CA GLU A 206 -10.93 10.94 12.91
C GLU A 206 -9.88 10.57 11.86
N ALA A 207 -9.84 9.31 11.41
CA ALA A 207 -8.92 8.86 10.38
C ALA A 207 -9.23 9.55 9.04
N VAL A 208 -10.50 9.61 8.64
CA VAL A 208 -10.94 10.29 7.41
C VAL A 208 -10.59 11.77 7.47
N ASP A 209 -10.82 12.44 8.60
CA ASP A 209 -10.48 13.85 8.77
C ASP A 209 -8.98 14.11 8.55
N LEU A 210 -8.13 13.34 9.23
CA LEU A 210 -6.69 13.47 9.13
C LEU A 210 -6.19 13.19 7.70
N LEU A 211 -6.65 12.10 7.10
CA LEU A 211 -6.26 11.69 5.75
C LEU A 211 -6.73 12.70 4.69
N ALA A 212 -7.95 13.22 4.81
CA ALA A 212 -8.52 14.17 3.86
C ALA A 212 -7.81 15.54 3.94
N ARG A 213 -7.56 16.06 5.14
CA ARG A 213 -7.03 17.42 5.34
C ARG A 213 -5.52 17.55 5.22
N THR A 214 -4.76 16.51 5.57
CA THR A 214 -3.29 16.62 5.60
C THR A 214 -2.72 16.57 4.17
N PRO A 215 -1.88 17.54 3.75
CA PRO A 215 -1.23 17.46 2.44
C PRO A 215 -0.32 16.23 2.30
N ILE A 216 -0.21 15.70 1.08
CA ILE A 216 0.67 14.56 0.75
C ILE A 216 1.62 14.87 -0.40
N ALA A 217 2.73 14.13 -0.46
CA ALA A 217 3.78 14.26 -1.46
C ALA A 217 3.26 14.04 -2.89
N ARG A 218 2.44 13.00 -3.05
CA ARG A 218 1.91 12.54 -4.32
C ARG A 218 0.49 11.99 -4.15
N PRO A 219 -0.38 12.13 -5.17
CA PRO A 219 -1.73 11.61 -5.10
C PRO A 219 -1.81 10.12 -4.71
N CYS A 220 -2.85 9.75 -3.97
CA CYS A 220 -3.15 8.36 -3.60
C CYS A 220 -4.66 8.17 -3.41
N ILE A 221 -5.08 6.93 -3.23
CA ILE A 221 -6.46 6.58 -2.86
C ILE A 221 -6.38 5.81 -1.55
N PHE A 222 -7.10 6.25 -0.52
CA PHE A 222 -7.23 5.48 0.73
C PHE A 222 -8.57 4.77 0.75
N THR A 223 -8.60 3.52 1.21
CA THR A 223 -9.84 2.81 1.55
C THR A 223 -9.80 2.45 3.02
N LEU A 224 -10.90 2.71 3.74
CA LEU A 224 -11.06 2.43 5.15
C LEU A 224 -12.34 1.61 5.35
N VAL A 225 -12.28 0.67 6.29
CA VAL A 225 -13.45 -0.01 6.86
C VAL A 225 -13.43 0.14 8.38
N GLY A 226 -14.60 0.39 8.97
CA GLY A 226 -14.78 0.57 10.41
C GLY A 226 -15.35 -0.65 11.11
N CYS A 227 -15.89 -0.41 12.31
CA CYS A 227 -16.43 -1.45 13.17
C CYS A 227 -17.96 -1.50 13.17
N ALA A 228 -18.64 -0.47 12.68
CA ALA A 228 -20.08 -0.45 12.51
C ALA A 228 -20.49 -0.77 11.05
N GLU A 229 -21.73 -1.22 10.90
CA GLU A 229 -22.33 -1.47 9.59
C GLU A 229 -22.19 -0.23 8.68
N GLY A 230 -21.72 -0.47 7.45
CA GLY A 230 -21.67 0.58 6.45
C GLY A 230 -20.54 1.61 6.63
N GLU A 231 -19.67 1.48 7.64
CA GLU A 231 -18.46 2.29 7.78
C GLU A 231 -17.42 1.90 6.72
N ILE A 232 -17.68 2.24 5.46
CA ILE A 232 -16.78 2.01 4.34
C ILE A 232 -16.53 3.35 3.66
N VAL A 233 -15.28 3.79 3.66
CA VAL A 233 -14.91 5.11 3.11
C VAL A 233 -13.77 4.96 2.12
N VAL A 234 -13.88 5.63 0.98
CA VAL A 234 -12.75 5.83 0.05
C VAL A 234 -12.43 7.32 -0.03
N ILE A 235 -11.14 7.65 0.01
CA ILE A 235 -10.61 9.00 -0.11
C ILE A 235 -9.75 9.08 -1.37
N GLU A 236 -10.24 9.71 -2.43
CA GLU A 236 -9.45 10.00 -3.62
C GLU A 236 -8.71 11.31 -3.42
N LYS A 237 -7.39 11.25 -3.25
CA LYS A 237 -6.60 12.37 -2.75
C LYS A 237 -5.52 12.81 -3.74
N THR A 238 -5.51 14.10 -4.03
CA THR A 238 -4.37 14.80 -4.65
C THR A 238 -3.46 15.38 -3.56
N GLU A 239 -2.41 16.09 -3.93
CA GLU A 239 -1.46 16.67 -2.98
C GLU A 239 -2.14 17.53 -1.89
N THR A 240 -3.24 18.22 -2.21
CA THR A 240 -3.92 19.15 -1.30
C THR A 240 -5.44 19.04 -1.28
N ALA A 241 -6.08 18.36 -2.23
CA ALA A 241 -7.53 18.19 -2.29
C ALA A 241 -7.92 16.72 -2.13
N ALA A 242 -9.08 16.45 -1.52
CA ALA A 242 -9.58 15.11 -1.29
C ALA A 242 -11.08 15.04 -1.61
N ARG A 243 -11.49 13.94 -2.26
CA ARG A 243 -12.89 13.52 -2.38
C ARG A 243 -13.13 12.39 -1.40
N VAL A 244 -14.08 12.55 -0.49
CA VAL A 244 -14.51 11.49 0.42
C VAL A 244 -15.77 10.84 -0.15
N LEU A 245 -15.77 9.53 -0.25
CA LEU A 245 -16.84 8.72 -0.83
C LEU A 245 -17.27 7.67 0.18
N GLN A 246 -18.58 7.57 0.42
CA GLN A 246 -19.17 6.56 1.28
C GLN A 246 -19.59 5.35 0.43
N GLN A 247 -19.18 4.16 0.85
CA GLN A 247 -19.51 2.86 0.22
C GLN A 247 -19.42 2.84 -1.33
N PRO A 248 -18.35 3.35 -1.97
CA PRO A 248 -18.36 3.54 -3.42
C PRO A 248 -18.00 2.29 -4.23
N GLY A 249 -17.96 1.11 -3.60
CA GLY A 249 -17.44 -0.13 -4.18
C GLY A 249 -15.92 -0.14 -4.35
N ALA A 250 -15.43 -1.10 -5.13
CA ALA A 250 -14.00 -1.35 -5.29
C ALA A 250 -13.25 -0.15 -5.89
N THR A 251 -11.98 -0.02 -5.54
CA THR A 251 -11.05 0.94 -6.11
C THR A 251 -9.76 0.27 -6.54
N ALA A 252 -9.31 0.61 -7.74
CA ALA A 252 -8.06 0.16 -8.31
C ALA A 252 -7.04 1.31 -8.24
N ASN A 253 -6.48 1.72 -9.38
CA ASN A 253 -5.48 2.77 -9.52
C ASN A 253 -5.96 3.94 -10.42
N ALA A 254 -7.26 4.24 -10.35
CA ALA A 254 -7.90 5.32 -11.08
C ALA A 254 -8.84 6.10 -10.16
N PHE A 255 -8.93 7.41 -10.36
CA PHE A 255 -9.96 8.24 -9.74
C PHE A 255 -11.28 8.06 -10.46
N ARG A 256 -12.38 8.17 -9.72
CA ARG A 256 -13.71 8.28 -10.30
C ARG A 256 -13.87 9.62 -11.02
N PRO A 257 -14.64 9.67 -12.11
CA PRO A 257 -14.87 10.90 -12.85
C PRO A 257 -15.60 11.95 -12.01
N GLY A 258 -15.42 13.22 -12.39
CA GLY A 258 -16.29 14.33 -11.98
C GLY A 258 -15.87 15.14 -10.75
N PHE A 259 -14.72 14.85 -10.11
CA PHE A 259 -14.26 15.65 -8.95
C PHE A 259 -12.92 16.34 -9.18
N HIS A 260 -11.86 15.57 -9.44
CA HIS A 260 -10.54 16.16 -9.62
C HIS A 260 -10.43 16.77 -11.01
N ALA A 261 -10.26 18.09 -11.06
CA ALA A 261 -10.07 18.81 -12.32
C ALA A 261 -8.78 18.36 -13.05
N GLY A 262 -8.79 18.52 -14.37
CA GLY A 262 -7.68 18.17 -15.26
C GLY A 262 -7.73 16.74 -15.80
N LEU A 263 -6.72 16.40 -16.59
CA LEU A 263 -6.60 15.08 -17.21
C LEU A 263 -5.88 14.12 -16.26
N TRP A 264 -6.48 12.95 -16.04
CA TRP A 264 -5.95 11.89 -15.18
C TRP A 264 -5.91 10.57 -15.95
N GLU A 265 -4.72 9.99 -16.10
CA GLU A 265 -4.51 8.70 -16.77
C GLU A 265 -4.43 7.58 -15.72
N ALA A 266 -5.30 6.58 -15.82
CA ALA A 266 -5.29 5.40 -14.96
C ALA A 266 -3.92 4.73 -14.98
N ARG A 267 -3.47 4.20 -13.84
CA ARG A 267 -2.18 3.51 -13.79
C ARG A 267 -2.30 2.06 -14.28
N PRO A 268 -1.32 1.57 -15.05
CA PRO A 268 -1.29 0.19 -15.49
C PRO A 268 -1.01 -0.74 -14.30
N CYS A 269 -1.60 -1.94 -14.34
CA CYS A 269 -1.38 -3.01 -13.39
C CYS A 269 -1.44 -4.34 -14.17
N ALA A 270 -0.28 -4.95 -14.40
CA ALA A 270 -0.14 -6.12 -15.28
C ALA A 270 -0.80 -5.94 -16.66
N CYS A 271 -0.75 -4.72 -17.21
CA CYS A 271 -1.31 -4.36 -18.51
C CYS A 271 -0.53 -3.18 -19.14
N SER A 272 -0.83 -2.83 -20.39
CA SER A 272 -0.30 -1.63 -21.03
C SER A 272 -0.95 -0.35 -20.49
N PHE A 273 -0.40 0.82 -20.81
CA PHE A 273 -1.05 2.10 -20.51
C PHE A 273 -2.36 2.28 -21.28
N ALA A 274 -2.44 1.78 -22.51
CA ALA A 274 -3.66 1.87 -23.33
C ALA A 274 -4.81 1.06 -22.70
N ASP A 275 -4.49 -0.09 -22.12
CA ASP A 275 -5.47 -0.98 -21.49
C ASP A 275 -5.79 -0.60 -20.04
N ALA A 276 -5.00 0.28 -19.43
CA ALA A 276 -5.10 0.61 -18.01
C ALA A 276 -6.52 1.05 -17.59
N PRO A 277 -7.25 1.91 -18.33
CA PRO A 277 -8.62 2.28 -17.95
C PRO A 277 -9.56 1.07 -17.88
N ALA A 278 -9.55 0.21 -18.90
CA ALA A 278 -10.40 -0.98 -18.96
C ALA A 278 -9.99 -2.01 -17.88
N ASN A 279 -8.69 -2.22 -17.68
CA ASN A 279 -8.17 -3.11 -16.64
C ASN A 279 -8.59 -2.68 -15.23
N ASN A 280 -8.51 -1.37 -14.91
CA ASN A 280 -8.93 -0.85 -13.62
C ASN A 280 -10.43 -1.07 -13.36
N LEU A 281 -11.27 -0.84 -14.37
CA LEU A 281 -12.71 -1.12 -14.31
C LEU A 281 -13.00 -2.61 -14.14
N ALA A 282 -12.31 -3.46 -14.89
CA ALA A 282 -12.49 -4.91 -14.84
C ALA A 282 -12.12 -5.48 -13.46
N ARG A 283 -10.99 -5.07 -12.88
CA ARG A 283 -10.58 -5.47 -11.53
C ARG A 283 -11.58 -5.02 -10.46
N GLY A 284 -12.06 -3.78 -10.56
CA GLY A 284 -13.07 -3.26 -9.62
C GLY A 284 -14.37 -4.05 -9.67
N ARG A 285 -14.96 -4.18 -10.87
CA ARG A 285 -16.23 -4.90 -11.08
C ARG A 285 -16.16 -6.37 -10.62
N LEU A 286 -15.07 -7.05 -10.97
CA LEU A 286 -14.90 -8.45 -10.57
C LEU A 286 -14.79 -8.57 -9.04
N LEU A 287 -14.04 -7.68 -8.38
CA LEU A 287 -13.91 -7.72 -6.92
C LEU A 287 -15.25 -7.44 -6.23
N ASP A 288 -16.02 -6.46 -6.73
CA ASP A 288 -17.38 -6.19 -6.24
C ASP A 288 -18.29 -7.44 -6.39
N GLU A 289 -18.26 -8.11 -7.55
CA GLU A 289 -19.07 -9.31 -7.81
C GLU A 289 -18.65 -10.50 -6.94
N LEU A 290 -17.35 -10.79 -6.85
CA LEU A 290 -16.85 -11.95 -6.12
C LEU A 290 -16.99 -11.80 -4.61
N ALA A 291 -16.82 -10.58 -4.08
CA ALA A 291 -16.98 -10.33 -2.66
C ALA A 291 -18.40 -10.65 -2.18
N ALA A 292 -19.42 -10.42 -3.01
CA ALA A 292 -20.81 -10.78 -2.71
C ALA A 292 -21.08 -12.29 -2.69
N ARG A 293 -20.17 -13.11 -3.26
CA ARG A 293 -20.33 -14.58 -3.38
C ARG A 293 -19.26 -15.37 -2.64
N SER A 294 -18.27 -14.69 -2.05
CA SER A 294 -17.13 -15.32 -1.39
C SER A 294 -17.62 -16.13 -0.19
N SER A 295 -17.29 -17.42 -0.14
CA SER A 295 -17.70 -18.31 0.95
C SER A 295 -16.53 -18.82 1.79
N ALA A 296 -15.30 -18.76 1.26
CA ALA A 296 -14.08 -19.06 1.98
C ALA A 296 -13.03 -17.92 1.86
N PRO A 297 -12.00 -17.92 2.73
CA PRO A 297 -10.94 -16.91 2.69
C PRO A 297 -10.24 -16.90 1.32
N PHE A 298 -10.09 -15.71 0.76
CA PHE A 298 -9.40 -15.44 -0.50
C PHE A 298 -10.02 -16.05 -1.78
N ASP A 299 -11.26 -16.55 -1.75
CA ASP A 299 -11.97 -17.05 -2.96
C ASP A 299 -12.17 -15.97 -4.03
N TRP A 300 -12.12 -14.70 -3.63
CA TRP A 300 -12.23 -13.54 -4.50
C TRP A 300 -10.97 -13.25 -5.34
N LEU A 301 -9.87 -13.99 -5.13
CA LEU A 301 -8.62 -13.83 -5.87
C LEU A 301 -8.64 -14.52 -7.24
N LEU A 302 -9.43 -13.99 -8.17
CA LEU A 302 -9.47 -14.44 -9.57
C LEU A 302 -8.89 -13.38 -10.51
N PRO A 303 -8.33 -13.77 -11.67
CA PRO A 303 -7.93 -12.80 -12.69
C PRO A 303 -9.12 -11.94 -13.16
N PRO A 304 -8.94 -10.62 -13.37
CA PRO A 304 -7.66 -9.90 -13.36
C PRO A 304 -7.26 -9.31 -11.99
N VAL A 305 -8.02 -9.55 -10.91
CA VAL A 305 -7.65 -9.09 -9.56
C VAL A 305 -6.36 -9.78 -9.12
N LEU A 306 -6.31 -11.11 -9.23
CA LEU A 306 -5.08 -11.89 -9.12
C LEU A 306 -4.32 -11.85 -10.46
N ASN A 307 -3.09 -11.32 -10.46
CA ASN A 307 -2.30 -11.13 -11.67
C ASN A 307 -0.79 -11.39 -11.42
N GLY A 308 0.03 -11.40 -12.49
CA GLY A 308 1.47 -11.68 -12.44
C GLY A 308 2.30 -10.81 -11.47
N PHE A 309 1.77 -9.63 -11.11
CA PHE A 309 2.41 -8.73 -10.15
C PHE A 309 1.83 -8.83 -8.74
N THR A 310 0.79 -9.62 -8.48
CA THR A 310 0.28 -9.78 -7.12
C THR A 310 1.38 -10.34 -6.22
N ARG A 311 1.66 -9.63 -5.13
CA ARG A 311 2.62 -10.03 -4.08
C ARG A 311 1.94 -10.29 -2.75
N LEU A 312 0.80 -9.67 -2.54
CA LEU A 312 0.08 -9.72 -1.28
C LEU A 312 -1.42 -9.70 -1.54
N ALA A 313 -2.15 -10.54 -0.82
CA ALA A 313 -3.58 -10.43 -0.60
C ALA A 313 -3.87 -10.29 0.90
N VAL A 314 -4.81 -9.43 1.26
CA VAL A 314 -5.21 -9.17 2.64
C VAL A 314 -6.73 -9.18 2.77
N GLU A 315 -7.23 -9.80 3.84
CA GLU A 315 -8.58 -9.62 4.36
C GLU A 315 -8.48 -9.04 5.77
N ALA A 316 -9.22 -7.99 6.10
CA ALA A 316 -9.18 -7.39 7.43
C ALA A 316 -10.56 -6.90 7.90
N ALA A 317 -11.01 -7.37 9.06
CA ALA A 317 -12.25 -6.91 9.70
C ALA A 317 -11.94 -6.40 11.12
N PRO A 318 -11.86 -5.09 11.34
CA PRO A 318 -11.41 -4.52 12.61
C PRO A 318 -12.38 -4.80 13.76
N ALA A 319 -13.69 -4.92 13.50
CA ALA A 319 -14.68 -5.29 14.52
C ALA A 319 -14.42 -6.68 15.12
N ALA A 320 -13.97 -7.63 14.28
CA ALA A 320 -13.68 -8.99 14.68
C ALA A 320 -12.21 -9.20 15.10
N GLY A 321 -11.37 -8.17 14.97
CA GLY A 321 -9.91 -8.33 15.09
C GLY A 321 -9.30 -9.25 14.04
N LEU A 322 -10.01 -9.51 12.94
CA LEU A 322 -9.57 -10.43 11.89
C LEU A 322 -8.52 -9.75 11.01
N LEU A 323 -7.39 -10.42 10.80
CA LEU A 323 -6.41 -10.06 9.78
C LEU A 323 -5.89 -11.35 9.14
N ARG A 324 -6.17 -11.53 7.86
CA ARG A 324 -5.63 -12.62 7.05
C ARG A 324 -4.70 -12.10 6.00
N VAL A 325 -3.59 -12.81 5.79
CA VAL A 325 -2.55 -12.40 4.85
C VAL A 325 -2.07 -13.60 4.04
N ARG A 326 -1.90 -13.39 2.73
CA ARG A 326 -1.33 -14.37 1.82
C ARG A 326 -0.31 -13.71 0.90
N GLY A 327 0.91 -14.26 0.86
CA GLY A 327 2.00 -13.82 0.00
C GLY A 327 2.06 -14.60 -1.31
N TYR A 328 2.43 -13.91 -2.39
CA TYR A 328 2.53 -14.45 -3.75
C TYR A 328 3.87 -14.13 -4.41
N GLU A 329 4.36 -15.05 -5.24
CA GLU A 329 5.59 -14.87 -6.03
C GLU A 329 5.32 -15.10 -7.51
N PRO A 330 6.07 -14.44 -8.41
CA PRO A 330 5.86 -14.58 -9.84
C PRO A 330 6.21 -15.99 -10.32
N GLU A 331 5.48 -16.46 -11.32
CA GLU A 331 5.78 -17.68 -12.05
C GLU A 331 6.32 -17.38 -13.45
N PRO A 332 7.19 -18.26 -14.01
CA PRO A 332 7.73 -18.07 -15.36
C PRO A 332 6.67 -17.92 -16.44
N ALA A 333 5.49 -18.54 -16.27
CA ALA A 333 4.38 -18.48 -17.22
C ALA A 333 3.57 -17.17 -17.20
N GLY A 334 3.98 -16.16 -16.41
CA GLY A 334 3.31 -14.86 -16.32
C GLY A 334 2.20 -14.77 -15.27
N GLY A 335 1.99 -15.83 -14.48
CA GLY A 335 1.10 -15.89 -13.33
C GLY A 335 1.81 -15.65 -12.00
N VAL A 336 1.13 -16.01 -10.91
CA VAL A 336 1.68 -16.03 -9.56
C VAL A 336 1.33 -17.32 -8.85
N ARG A 337 2.23 -17.78 -7.98
CA ARG A 337 1.99 -18.88 -7.05
C ARG A 337 1.94 -18.37 -5.63
N GLN A 338 1.14 -19.05 -4.82
CA GLN A 338 1.14 -18.81 -3.38
C GLN A 338 2.53 -19.17 -2.81
N ALA A 339 3.12 -18.24 -2.07
CA ALA A 339 4.47 -18.37 -1.51
C ALA A 339 4.45 -18.65 0.00
N THR A 340 3.44 -18.14 0.69
CA THR A 340 3.25 -18.33 2.13
C THR A 340 2.05 -19.21 2.40
N ARG A 341 2.02 -19.91 3.53
CA ARG A 341 0.75 -20.39 4.10
C ARG A 341 -0.17 -19.20 4.37
N ASP A 342 -1.47 -19.45 4.42
CA ASP A 342 -2.42 -18.44 4.86
C ASP A 342 -2.13 -18.11 6.32
N PHE A 343 -1.94 -16.83 6.60
CA PHE A 343 -1.83 -16.31 7.94
C PHE A 343 -3.22 -15.87 8.40
N ASP A 344 -3.60 -16.23 9.63
CA ASP A 344 -4.74 -15.68 10.35
C ASP A 344 -4.24 -15.21 11.72
N LEU A 345 -4.47 -13.94 12.05
CA LEU A 345 -4.02 -13.35 13.30
C LEU A 345 -4.62 -14.04 14.53
N SER A 346 -5.87 -14.51 14.43
CA SER A 346 -6.59 -15.15 15.54
C SER A 346 -5.89 -16.46 15.94
N ASP A 347 -5.53 -17.26 14.93
CA ASP A 347 -4.81 -18.52 15.12
C ASP A 347 -3.40 -18.27 15.67
N ALA A 348 -2.74 -17.22 15.17
CA ALA A 348 -1.37 -16.88 15.57
C ALA A 348 -1.26 -16.34 17.01
N LEU A 349 -2.33 -15.76 17.57
CA LEU A 349 -2.36 -15.31 18.96
C LEU A 349 -2.66 -16.44 19.96
N LEU A 350 -3.17 -17.58 19.48
CA LEU A 350 -3.49 -18.76 20.29
C LEU A 350 -2.36 -19.80 20.32
N ALA A 351 -1.40 -19.71 19.38
CA ALA A 351 -0.28 -20.63 19.20
C ALA A 351 0.95 -20.27 20.06
#